data_AF-A0A163THS8-F1
#
_entry.id   AF-A0A163THS8-F1
#
_cell.length_a   1.000
_cell.length_b   1.000
_cell.length_c   1.000
_cell.angle_alpha   90.00
_cell.angle_beta   90.00
_cell.angle_gamma   90.00
#
_symmetry.space_group_name_H-M   'P 1'
#
loop_
_entity.id
_entity.type
_entity.pdbx_description
1 polymer ?
#
loop_
_entity_poly.entity_id
_entity_poly.type
_entity_poly.pdbx_seq_one_letter_code
_entity_poly.pdbx_strand_id
1 'polypeptide(L)'
;MAMPGRIPNLEAEVNDNPSLFCEAIRMAYRGKNESRDVEPSDEQKTAAGNANTFIYALSSVPGVDEHGVIQAEKLKEWIIEARRISEPTGHRAMLDYQIGEILAHAPLAEDGSWPCEPVREAVNDLYSVEIERGITIGRYNARGATWRGEGGAQERELADQYEGWAKACEFEHPRMARILREMVRKYIAEAEWQDNEAMIRRRMRY
;
A
#
# COMPACT_ATOMS: atom_id res chain seq x y z
N MET A 1 7.06 -16.33 10.99
CA MET A 1 7.66 -15.07 11.50
C MET A 1 6.50 -14.19 11.93
N ALA A 2 6.38 -13.89 13.21
CA ALA A 2 5.24 -13.13 13.74
C ALA A 2 5.26 -11.71 13.17
N MET A 3 4.13 -11.26 12.59
CA MET A 3 3.92 -9.87 12.24
C MET A 3 4.10 -9.00 13.50
N PRO A 4 4.82 -7.86 13.43
CA PRO A 4 4.94 -6.98 14.58
C PRO A 4 3.54 -6.53 15.01
N GLY A 5 3.32 -6.58 16.33
CA GLY A 5 2.00 -6.56 16.95
C GLY A 5 1.17 -5.33 16.61
N ARG A 6 -0.08 -5.57 16.23
CA ARG A 6 -1.18 -4.61 16.24
C ARG A 6 -1.17 -3.86 17.58
N ILE A 7 -1.10 -2.54 17.57
CA ILE A 7 -1.30 -1.72 18.78
C ILE A 7 -2.64 -1.00 18.60
N PRO A 8 -3.75 -1.57 19.10
CA PRO A 8 -5.11 -1.09 18.78
C PRO A 8 -5.34 0.39 19.09
N ASN A 9 -4.67 0.90 20.12
CA ASN A 9 -4.79 2.29 20.54
C ASN A 9 -4.07 3.28 19.59
N LEU A 10 -3.03 2.82 18.88
CA LEU A 10 -2.27 3.67 17.96
C LEU A 10 -2.92 3.75 16.58
N GLU A 11 -3.53 2.66 16.10
CA GLU A 11 -4.26 2.69 14.82
C GLU A 11 -5.51 3.58 14.92
N ALA A 12 -6.21 3.55 16.05
CA ALA A 12 -7.33 4.45 16.33
C ALA A 12 -6.87 5.92 16.39
N GLU A 13 -5.75 6.20 17.08
CA GLU A 13 -5.19 7.56 17.14
C GLU A 13 -4.77 8.06 15.75
N VAL A 14 -4.16 7.22 14.91
CA VAL A 14 -3.82 7.58 13.52
C VAL A 14 -5.08 7.86 12.70
N ASN A 15 -6.14 7.08 12.89
CA ASN A 15 -7.41 7.30 12.22
C ASN A 15 -8.02 8.67 12.58
N ASP A 16 -7.99 9.04 13.86
CA ASP A 16 -8.62 10.27 14.34
C ASP A 16 -7.71 11.50 14.13
N ASN A 17 -6.39 11.29 14.08
CA ASN A 17 -5.41 12.35 13.97
C ASN A 17 -4.33 12.05 12.90
N PRO A 18 -4.50 12.58 11.66
CA PRO A 18 -3.51 12.46 10.61
C PRO A 18 -2.13 13.05 10.96
N SER A 19 -2.03 13.95 11.96
CA SER A 19 -0.77 14.58 12.33
C SER A 19 0.25 13.58 12.86
N LEU A 20 -0.19 12.57 13.62
CA LEU A 20 0.69 11.54 14.18
C LEU A 20 1.39 10.76 13.06
N PHE A 21 0.64 10.42 12.02
CA PHE A 21 1.19 9.78 10.84
C PHE A 21 2.18 10.69 10.10
N CYS A 22 1.81 11.96 9.88
CA CYS A 22 2.69 12.94 9.22
C CYS A 22 4.01 13.17 9.99
N GLU A 23 3.96 13.19 11.32
CA GLU A 23 5.13 13.31 12.18
C GLU A 23 6.05 12.10 12.04
N ALA A 24 5.49 10.88 12.02
CA ALA A 24 6.25 9.67 11.78
C ALA A 24 6.93 9.70 10.39
N ILE A 25 6.22 10.11 9.34
CA ILE A 25 6.80 10.27 8.00
C ILE A 25 7.99 11.23 8.03
N ARG A 26 7.86 12.38 8.69
CA ARG A 26 8.94 13.38 8.80
C ARG A 26 10.15 12.88 9.58
N MET A 27 9.94 12.02 10.58
CA MET A 27 11.05 11.42 11.33
C MET A 27 11.74 10.31 10.53
N ALA A 28 10.97 9.51 9.79
CA ALA A 28 11.45 8.35 9.05
C ALA A 28 12.16 8.72 7.74
N TYR A 29 11.70 9.79 7.08
CA TYR A 29 12.14 10.16 5.74
C TYR A 29 12.60 11.60 5.68
N ARG A 30 13.55 11.85 4.77
CA ARG A 30 14.05 13.20 4.50
C ARG A 30 13.11 13.94 3.57
N GLY A 31 12.76 15.18 3.92
CA GLY A 31 11.91 16.04 3.11
C GLY A 31 12.62 16.51 1.83
N LYS A 32 11.86 16.78 0.76
CA LYS A 32 12.45 17.33 -0.48
C LYS A 32 13.17 18.67 -0.27
N ASN A 33 12.77 19.41 0.76
CA ASN A 33 13.30 20.73 1.08
C ASN A 33 14.51 20.67 2.02
N GLU A 34 14.91 19.49 2.48
CA GLU A 34 15.98 19.31 3.45
C GLU A 34 17.34 19.08 2.77
N SER A 35 18.40 19.64 3.36
CA SER A 35 19.76 19.49 2.83
C SER A 35 20.20 18.03 2.84
N ARG A 36 20.86 17.61 1.75
CA ARG A 36 21.43 16.27 1.63
C ARG A 36 22.79 16.13 2.30
N ASP A 37 23.45 17.25 2.57
CA ASP A 37 24.86 17.29 3.01
C ASP A 37 25.02 17.15 4.53
N VAL A 38 23.90 17.06 5.27
CA VAL A 38 23.91 16.84 6.72
C VAL A 38 23.70 15.36 7.00
N GLU A 39 24.74 14.74 7.57
CA GLU A 39 24.64 13.38 8.11
C GLU A 39 23.79 13.39 9.39
N PRO A 40 22.79 12.50 9.52
CA PRO A 40 21.99 12.41 10.72
C PRO A 40 22.80 11.87 11.90
N SER A 41 22.53 12.40 13.09
CA SER A 41 23.08 11.88 14.35
C SER A 41 22.55 10.46 14.65
N ASP A 42 23.22 9.75 15.57
CA ASP A 42 22.77 8.40 15.97
C ASP A 42 21.40 8.41 16.65
N GLU A 43 21.06 9.49 17.37
CA GLU A 43 19.72 9.70 17.92
C GLU A 43 18.68 9.87 16.80
N GLN A 44 18.99 10.64 15.75
CA GLN A 44 18.11 10.81 14.60
C GLN A 44 17.91 9.50 13.83
N LYS A 45 18.97 8.71 13.65
CA LYS A 45 18.87 7.37 13.02
C LYS A 45 17.99 6.43 13.83
N THR A 46 18.13 6.46 15.16
CA THR A 46 17.29 5.65 16.07
C THR A 46 15.82 6.08 15.99
N ALA A 47 15.56 7.39 16.04
CA ALA A 47 14.21 7.93 15.89
C ALA A 47 13.58 7.56 14.53
N ALA A 48 14.34 7.66 13.44
CA ALA A 48 13.88 7.26 12.11
C ALA A 48 13.56 5.74 12.03
N GLY A 49 14.37 4.90 12.69
CA GLY A 49 14.11 3.46 12.79
C GLY A 49 12.80 3.14 13.53
N ASN A 50 12.55 3.84 14.65
CA ASN A 50 11.31 3.69 15.41
C ASN A 50 10.10 4.19 14.61
N ALA A 51 10.23 5.33 13.92
CA ALA A 51 9.17 5.87 13.08
C ALA A 51 8.84 4.93 11.90
N ASN A 52 9.86 4.37 11.23
CA ASN A 52 9.65 3.34 10.21
C ASN A 52 8.92 2.11 10.77
N THR A 53 9.33 1.63 11.94
CA THR A 53 8.69 0.49 12.60
C THR A 53 7.22 0.77 12.89
N PHE A 54 6.91 1.99 13.36
CA PHE A 54 5.54 2.45 13.58
C PHE A 54 4.73 2.47 12.27
N ILE A 55 5.26 3.08 11.21
CA ILE A 55 4.59 3.16 9.90
C ILE A 55 4.28 1.76 9.36
N TYR A 56 5.26 0.85 9.38
CA TYR A 56 5.07 -0.52 8.89
C TYR A 56 4.16 -1.40 9.77
N ALA A 57 3.93 -1.00 11.02
CA ALA A 57 3.00 -1.70 11.90
C ALA A 57 1.54 -1.30 11.65
N LEU A 58 1.28 -0.20 10.93
CA LEU A 58 -0.07 0.24 10.58
C LEU A 58 -0.66 -0.72 9.54
N SER A 59 -1.84 -1.25 9.86
CA SER A 59 -2.59 -2.19 9.02
C SER A 59 -4.06 -1.80 8.87
N SER A 60 -4.51 -0.80 9.62
CA SER A 60 -5.87 -0.26 9.53
C SER A 60 -5.92 0.90 8.55
N VAL A 61 -6.91 0.87 7.64
CA VAL A 61 -7.22 1.98 6.75
C VAL A 61 -7.92 3.09 7.55
N PRO A 62 -7.45 4.36 7.48
CA PRO A 62 -8.14 5.50 8.09
C PRO A 62 -9.53 5.78 7.51
N GLY A 63 -10.24 6.72 8.12
CA GLY A 63 -11.58 7.10 7.71
C GLY A 63 -12.67 6.16 8.23
N VAL A 64 -12.44 5.44 9.33
CA VAL A 64 -13.46 4.58 9.92
C VAL A 64 -14.48 5.35 10.78
N ASP A 65 -15.70 4.82 10.88
CA ASP A 65 -16.70 5.27 11.84
C ASP A 65 -16.59 4.57 13.20
N GLU A 66 -17.55 4.85 14.09
CA GLU A 66 -17.63 4.28 15.43
C GLU A 66 -17.83 2.75 15.44
N HIS A 67 -18.17 2.16 14.29
CA HIS A 67 -18.31 0.73 14.10
C HIS A 67 -17.11 0.10 13.37
N GLY A 68 -16.08 0.88 13.05
CA GLY A 68 -14.90 0.41 12.33
C GLY A 68 -15.11 0.25 10.83
N VAL A 69 -16.19 0.80 10.26
CA VAL A 69 -16.48 0.75 8.83
C VAL A 69 -15.84 1.96 8.15
N ILE A 70 -15.08 1.71 7.08
CA ILE A 70 -14.44 2.77 6.30
C ILE A 70 -15.52 3.58 5.59
N GLN A 71 -15.49 4.90 5.73
CA GLN A 71 -16.39 5.85 5.09
C GLN A 71 -15.61 6.69 4.07
N ALA A 72 -16.13 6.81 2.84
CA ALA A 72 -15.40 7.42 1.73
C ALA A 72 -15.05 8.89 2.01
N GLU A 73 -16.01 9.67 2.51
CA GLU A 73 -15.84 11.08 2.87
C GLU A 73 -14.78 11.25 3.96
N LYS A 74 -14.86 10.46 5.05
CA LYS A 74 -13.89 10.53 6.14
C LYS A 74 -12.48 10.17 5.69
N LEU A 75 -12.35 9.13 4.86
CA LEU A 75 -11.06 8.74 4.30
C LEU A 75 -10.49 9.85 3.42
N LYS A 76 -11.33 10.45 2.57
CA LYS A 76 -10.92 11.59 1.72
C LYS A 76 -10.48 12.79 2.54
N GLU A 77 -11.26 13.18 3.55
CA GLU A 77 -10.94 14.26 4.48
C GLU A 77 -9.61 14.01 5.20
N TRP A 78 -9.42 12.79 5.71
CA TRP A 78 -8.18 12.37 6.37
C TRP A 78 -6.97 12.52 5.44
N ILE A 79 -7.06 12.04 4.19
CA ILE A 79 -5.95 12.14 3.21
C ILE A 79 -5.67 13.60 2.85
N ILE A 80 -6.71 14.41 2.65
CA ILE A 80 -6.57 15.84 2.33
C ILE A 80 -5.85 16.57 3.47
N GLU A 81 -6.23 16.30 4.71
CA GLU A 81 -5.60 16.92 5.88
C GLU A 81 -4.15 16.46 6.06
N ALA A 82 -3.86 15.16 5.92
CA ALA A 82 -2.50 14.64 5.96
C ALA A 82 -1.58 15.32 4.93
N ARG A 83 -2.09 15.49 3.70
CA ARG A 83 -1.40 16.22 2.62
C ARG A 83 -1.14 17.67 3.01
N ARG A 84 -2.15 18.36 3.56
CA ARG A 84 -2.03 19.75 4.01
C ARG A 84 -0.93 19.92 5.06
N ILE A 85 -0.83 18.99 6.02
CA ILE A 85 0.19 18.99 7.07
C ILE A 85 1.60 18.73 6.50
N SER A 86 1.72 17.85 5.50
CA SER A 86 3.02 17.38 4.97
C SER A 86 3.58 18.22 3.82
N GLU A 87 2.78 19.06 3.18
CA GLU A 87 3.21 19.92 2.07
C GLU A 87 4.33 20.89 2.46
N PRO A 88 4.24 21.68 3.57
CA PRO A 88 5.25 22.68 3.90
C PRO A 88 6.64 22.09 4.21
N THR A 89 6.69 20.84 4.69
CA THR A 89 7.93 20.14 5.03
C THR A 89 8.52 19.38 3.84
N GLY A 90 7.85 19.36 2.67
CA GLY A 90 8.32 18.67 1.48
C GLY A 90 8.18 17.14 1.54
N HIS A 91 7.29 16.62 2.37
CA HIS A 91 7.09 15.18 2.57
C HIS A 91 5.90 14.60 1.80
N ARG A 92 5.07 15.42 1.15
CA ARG A 92 3.83 14.98 0.50
C ARG A 92 3.96 13.75 -0.40
N ALA A 93 5.00 13.68 -1.25
CA ALA A 93 5.16 12.53 -2.15
C ALA A 93 5.40 11.22 -1.39
N MET A 94 6.22 11.26 -0.34
CA MET A 94 6.48 10.09 0.51
C MET A 94 5.26 9.76 1.38
N LEU A 95 4.55 10.77 1.89
CA LEU A 95 3.28 10.61 2.58
C LEU A 95 2.28 9.88 1.67
N ASP A 96 2.03 10.37 0.46
CA ASP A 96 1.10 9.77 -0.50
C ASP A 96 1.49 8.31 -0.81
N TYR A 97 2.78 8.01 -0.96
CA TYR A 97 3.26 6.63 -1.12
C TYR A 97 2.89 5.76 0.08
N GLN A 98 3.15 6.23 1.31
CA GLN A 98 2.83 5.49 2.53
C GLN A 98 1.32 5.36 2.78
N ILE A 99 0.52 6.37 2.40
CA ILE A 99 -0.95 6.25 2.36
C ILE A 99 -1.35 5.12 1.43
N GLY A 100 -0.74 5.03 0.25
CA GLY A 100 -0.99 3.93 -0.67
C GLY A 100 -0.70 2.56 -0.07
N GLU A 101 0.41 2.40 0.67
CA GLU A 101 0.72 1.16 1.37
C GLU A 101 -0.35 0.83 2.45
N ILE A 102 -0.84 1.81 3.18
CA ILE A 102 -1.95 1.63 4.14
C ILE A 102 -3.23 1.20 3.43
N LEU A 103 -3.61 1.85 2.33
CA LEU A 103 -4.79 1.51 1.53
C LEU A 103 -4.72 0.09 0.95
N ALA A 104 -3.53 -0.48 0.79
CA ALA A 104 -3.36 -1.87 0.35
C ALA A 104 -3.96 -2.90 1.33
N HIS A 105 -4.16 -2.51 2.60
CA HIS A 105 -4.80 -3.31 3.63
C HIS A 105 -6.34 -3.25 3.64
N ALA A 106 -6.94 -2.53 2.68
CA ALA A 106 -8.39 -2.46 2.57
C ALA A 106 -9.04 -3.85 2.47
N PRO A 107 -10.22 -4.05 3.08
CA PRO A 107 -10.99 -5.28 2.93
C PRO A 107 -11.56 -5.43 1.51
N LEU A 108 -12.16 -6.58 1.23
CA LEU A 108 -12.98 -6.78 0.03
C LEU A 108 -14.26 -5.93 0.13
N ALA A 109 -14.80 -5.52 -1.01
CA ALA A 109 -16.17 -5.01 -1.08
C ALA A 109 -17.19 -6.16 -0.95
N GLU A 110 -18.46 -5.79 -0.83
CA GLU A 110 -19.59 -6.73 -0.78
C GLU A 110 -19.68 -7.59 -2.06
N ASP A 111 -19.27 -7.05 -3.20
CA ASP A 111 -19.21 -7.76 -4.49
C ASP A 111 -18.06 -8.79 -4.58
N GLY A 112 -17.26 -8.92 -3.52
CA GLY A 112 -16.10 -9.82 -3.45
C GLY A 112 -14.85 -9.32 -4.18
N SER A 113 -14.89 -8.10 -4.74
CA SER A 113 -13.74 -7.48 -5.38
C SER A 113 -12.97 -6.54 -4.47
N TRP A 114 -11.65 -6.54 -4.65
CA TRP A 114 -10.74 -5.72 -3.87
C TRP A 114 -10.37 -4.44 -4.63
N PRO A 115 -10.21 -3.28 -3.95
CA PRO A 115 -10.52 -3.02 -2.53
C PRO A 115 -12.01 -2.71 -2.31
N CYS A 116 -12.40 -2.44 -1.06
CA CYS A 116 -13.75 -1.95 -0.73
C CYS A 116 -14.08 -0.61 -1.40
N GLU A 117 -15.38 -0.37 -1.62
CA GLU A 117 -15.90 0.79 -2.36
C GLU A 117 -15.34 2.15 -1.90
N PRO A 118 -15.30 2.48 -0.58
CA PRO A 118 -14.76 3.76 -0.11
C PRO A 118 -13.32 4.04 -0.54
N VAL A 119 -12.50 3.00 -0.66
CA VAL A 119 -11.11 3.12 -1.10
C VAL A 119 -11.03 3.33 -2.61
N ARG A 120 -11.93 2.72 -3.38
CA ARG A 120 -12.03 2.95 -4.83
C ARG A 120 -12.35 4.41 -5.11
N GLU A 121 -13.38 4.94 -4.44
CA GLU A 121 -13.80 6.34 -4.54
C GLU A 121 -12.65 7.30 -4.18
N ALA A 122 -12.02 7.11 -3.02
CA ALA A 122 -10.93 7.99 -2.57
C ALA A 122 -9.76 8.02 -3.57
N VAL A 123 -9.35 6.86 -4.11
CA VAL A 123 -8.27 6.76 -5.09
C VAL A 123 -8.66 7.43 -6.41
N ASN A 124 -9.91 7.27 -6.83
CA ASN A 124 -10.42 7.86 -8.05
C ASN A 124 -10.47 9.40 -7.98
N ASP A 125 -10.94 9.95 -6.85
CA ASP A 125 -11.13 11.38 -6.61
C ASP A 125 -9.80 12.12 -6.37
N LEU A 126 -8.91 11.55 -5.54
CA LEU A 126 -7.75 12.27 -5.00
C LEU A 126 -6.51 12.29 -5.90
N TYR A 127 -6.52 11.50 -6.97
CA TYR A 127 -5.49 11.38 -8.01
C TYR A 127 -4.04 11.59 -7.54
N SER A 128 -3.33 10.50 -7.30
CA SER A 128 -1.88 10.56 -7.02
C SER A 128 -1.17 9.31 -7.47
N VAL A 129 -0.18 9.49 -8.36
CA VAL A 129 0.71 8.42 -8.81
C VAL A 129 1.47 7.78 -7.65
N GLU A 130 1.79 8.54 -6.61
CA GLU A 130 2.49 7.97 -5.44
C GLU A 130 1.56 7.11 -4.60
N ILE A 131 0.29 7.50 -4.41
CA ILE A 131 -0.73 6.63 -3.78
C ILE A 131 -0.88 5.33 -4.59
N GLU A 132 -1.06 5.43 -5.90
CA GLU A 132 -1.23 4.27 -6.78
C GLU A 132 -0.03 3.32 -6.71
N ARG A 133 1.18 3.88 -6.66
CA ARG A 133 2.42 3.12 -6.49
C ARG A 133 2.47 2.44 -5.12
N GLY A 134 2.12 3.15 -4.06
CA GLY A 134 2.03 2.60 -2.70
C GLY A 134 1.04 1.44 -2.62
N ILE A 135 -0.15 1.59 -3.20
CA ILE A 135 -1.16 0.54 -3.27
C ILE A 135 -0.61 -0.70 -3.97
N THR A 136 0.02 -0.51 -5.12
CA THR A 136 0.58 -1.60 -5.93
C THR A 136 1.65 -2.37 -5.15
N ILE A 137 2.60 -1.64 -4.52
CA ILE A 137 3.70 -2.26 -3.77
C ILE A 137 3.21 -2.89 -2.47
N GLY A 138 2.41 -2.18 -1.68
CA GLY A 138 1.83 -2.68 -0.44
C GLY A 138 1.02 -3.95 -0.68
N ARG A 139 0.21 -3.97 -1.74
CA ARG A 139 -0.63 -5.13 -2.07
C ARG A 139 0.20 -6.32 -2.52
N TYR A 140 1.24 -6.09 -3.32
CA TYR A 140 2.19 -7.13 -3.71
C TYR A 140 2.91 -7.72 -2.49
N ASN A 141 3.35 -6.87 -1.56
CA ASN A 141 4.05 -7.27 -0.34
C ASN A 141 3.14 -8.02 0.65
N ALA A 142 1.84 -7.69 0.70
CA ALA A 142 0.86 -8.35 1.56
C ALA A 142 0.71 -9.85 1.29
N ARG A 143 1.13 -10.34 0.10
CA ARG A 143 1.19 -11.77 -0.24
C ARG A 143 2.13 -12.55 0.68
N GLY A 144 3.16 -11.90 1.24
CA GLY A 144 4.12 -12.51 2.15
C GLY A 144 4.88 -13.71 1.54
N ALA A 145 5.48 -14.53 2.39
CA ALA A 145 6.19 -15.73 1.96
C ALA A 145 5.20 -16.80 1.49
N THR A 146 5.14 -17.04 0.16
CA THR A 146 4.29 -18.08 -0.44
C THR A 146 5.08 -19.37 -0.67
N TRP A 147 4.51 -20.52 -0.31
CA TRP A 147 5.04 -21.83 -0.71
C TRP A 147 4.74 -22.07 -2.19
N ARG A 148 5.81 -22.18 -2.98
CA ARG A 148 5.72 -22.14 -4.44
C ARG A 148 5.61 -23.54 -5.05
N GLY A 149 4.69 -23.70 -5.99
CA GLY A 149 4.65 -24.84 -6.90
C GLY A 149 5.74 -24.74 -7.99
N GLU A 150 5.79 -25.71 -8.90
CA GLU A 150 6.68 -25.64 -10.06
C GLU A 150 6.02 -24.84 -11.19
N GLY A 151 6.73 -23.86 -11.76
CA GLY A 151 6.23 -22.99 -12.84
C GLY A 151 5.28 -21.89 -12.35
N GLY A 152 4.70 -21.14 -13.30
CA GLY A 152 3.94 -19.91 -13.05
C GLY A 152 2.43 -20.08 -12.90
N ALA A 153 1.94 -21.24 -12.43
CA ALA A 153 0.49 -21.49 -12.34
C ALA A 153 -0.19 -20.62 -11.27
N GLN A 154 0.44 -20.45 -10.10
CA GLN A 154 -0.10 -19.65 -9.00
C GLN A 154 -0.21 -18.17 -9.40
N GLU A 155 0.80 -17.66 -10.10
CA GLU A 155 0.84 -16.28 -10.57
C GLU A 155 -0.26 -16.01 -11.62
N ARG A 156 -0.57 -16.98 -12.48
CA ARG A 156 -1.69 -16.85 -13.42
C ARG A 156 -3.05 -16.81 -12.72
N GLU A 157 -3.26 -17.65 -11.70
CA GLU A 157 -4.48 -17.61 -10.90
C GLU A 157 -4.67 -16.25 -10.20
N LEU A 158 -3.58 -15.67 -9.67
CA LEU A 158 -3.61 -14.31 -9.14
C LEU A 158 -3.94 -13.28 -10.24
N ALA A 159 -3.29 -13.37 -11.40
CA ALA A 159 -3.57 -12.47 -12.52
C ALA A 159 -5.05 -12.51 -12.93
N ASP A 160 -5.66 -13.70 -13.00
CA ASP A 160 -7.08 -13.87 -13.31
C ASP A 160 -7.98 -13.25 -12.24
N GLN A 161 -7.64 -13.41 -10.95
CA GLN A 161 -8.35 -12.77 -9.85
C GLN A 161 -8.30 -11.24 -9.96
N TYR A 162 -7.12 -10.65 -10.17
CA TYR A 162 -6.97 -9.19 -10.33
C TYR A 162 -7.68 -8.68 -11.59
N GLU A 163 -7.70 -9.45 -12.68
CA GLU A 163 -8.45 -9.09 -13.89
C GLU A 163 -9.96 -9.09 -13.62
N GLY A 164 -10.46 -10.04 -12.81
CA GLY A 164 -11.85 -10.04 -12.35
C GLY A 164 -12.20 -8.78 -11.55
N TRP A 165 -11.36 -8.40 -10.59
CA TRP A 165 -11.53 -7.17 -9.80
C TRP A 165 -11.43 -5.91 -10.66
N ALA A 166 -10.50 -5.89 -11.63
CA ALA A 166 -10.35 -4.75 -12.54
C ALA A 166 -11.61 -4.49 -13.37
N LYS A 167 -12.25 -5.56 -13.86
CA LYS A 167 -13.52 -5.47 -14.60
C LYS A 167 -14.66 -4.93 -13.74
N ALA A 168 -14.74 -5.34 -12.47
CA ALA A 168 -15.74 -4.81 -11.53
C ALA A 168 -15.59 -3.30 -11.33
N CYS A 169 -14.35 -2.79 -11.34
CA CYS A 169 -14.05 -1.37 -11.16
C CYS A 169 -14.12 -0.53 -12.46
N GLU A 170 -14.20 -1.13 -13.65
CA GLU A 170 -13.82 -0.46 -14.91
C GLU A 170 -14.68 0.77 -15.25
N PHE A 171 -15.98 0.72 -14.98
CA PHE A 171 -16.91 1.78 -15.35
C PHE A 171 -16.98 2.92 -14.32
N GLU A 172 -17.04 2.58 -13.03
CA GLU A 172 -17.22 3.56 -11.95
C GLU A 172 -15.88 4.02 -11.38
N HIS A 173 -14.89 3.12 -11.34
CA HIS A 173 -13.59 3.34 -10.71
C HIS A 173 -12.41 3.09 -11.66
N PRO A 174 -12.33 3.78 -12.82
CA PRO A 174 -11.33 3.49 -13.85
C PRO A 174 -9.87 3.61 -13.40
N ARG A 175 -9.57 4.44 -12.37
CA ARG A 175 -8.19 4.51 -11.84
C ARG A 175 -7.86 3.27 -11.04
N MET A 176 -8.75 2.83 -10.16
CA MET A 176 -8.58 1.56 -9.45
C MET A 176 -8.45 0.39 -10.43
N ALA A 177 -9.29 0.34 -11.46
CA ALA A 177 -9.18 -0.67 -12.51
C ALA A 177 -7.80 -0.69 -13.17
N ARG A 178 -7.19 0.49 -13.42
CA ARG A 178 -5.82 0.55 -13.95
C ARG A 178 -4.78 -0.02 -12.98
N ILE A 179 -4.84 0.30 -11.69
CA ILE A 179 -3.94 -0.25 -10.67
C ILE A 179 -4.06 -1.78 -10.64
N LEU A 180 -5.30 -2.31 -10.67
CA LEU A 180 -5.56 -3.74 -10.70
C LEU A 180 -4.97 -4.38 -11.97
N ARG A 181 -5.12 -3.75 -13.14
CA ARG A 181 -4.46 -4.22 -14.38
C ARG A 181 -2.93 -4.14 -14.34
N GLU A 182 -2.35 -3.21 -13.57
CA GLU A 182 -0.90 -3.20 -13.31
C GLU A 182 -0.47 -4.43 -12.52
N MET A 183 -1.26 -4.86 -11.53
CA MET A 183 -1.04 -6.12 -10.81
C MET A 183 -1.14 -7.34 -11.72
N VAL A 184 -2.14 -7.39 -12.63
CA VAL A 184 -2.26 -8.45 -13.65
C VAL A 184 -0.95 -8.57 -14.45
N ARG A 185 -0.44 -7.46 -14.99
CA ARG A 185 0.81 -7.47 -15.78
C ARG A 185 2.00 -7.95 -14.98
N LYS A 186 2.11 -7.55 -13.70
CA LYS A 186 3.19 -8.01 -12.81
C LYS A 186 3.16 -9.52 -12.61
N TYR A 187 1.99 -10.09 -12.30
CA TYR A 187 1.89 -11.52 -12.07
C TYR A 187 2.08 -12.34 -13.34
N ILE A 188 1.60 -11.89 -14.50
CA ILE A 188 1.88 -12.57 -15.76
C ILE A 188 3.39 -12.60 -16.06
N ALA A 189 4.09 -11.48 -15.87
CA ALA A 189 5.54 -11.44 -16.05
C ALA A 189 6.27 -12.36 -15.05
N GLU A 190 5.81 -12.44 -13.79
CA GLU A 190 6.36 -13.36 -12.81
C GLU A 190 6.10 -14.83 -13.21
N ALA A 191 4.92 -15.14 -13.72
CA ALA A 191 4.57 -16.49 -14.19
C ALA A 191 5.50 -16.97 -15.32
N GLU A 192 5.77 -16.10 -16.30
CA GLU A 192 6.68 -16.39 -17.41
C GLU A 192 8.11 -16.62 -16.94
N TRP A 193 8.57 -15.82 -15.97
CA TRP A 193 9.89 -16.00 -15.37
C TRP A 193 10.00 -17.35 -14.64
N GLN A 194 8.96 -17.73 -13.88
CA GLN A 194 8.91 -19.02 -13.18
C GLN A 194 8.90 -20.21 -14.15
N ASP A 195 8.17 -20.13 -15.26
CA ASP A 195 8.17 -21.20 -16.26
C ASP A 195 9.55 -21.38 -16.89
N ASN A 196 10.24 -20.28 -17.20
CA ASN A 196 11.61 -20.31 -17.71
C ASN A 196 12.58 -20.93 -16.70
N GLU A 197 12.49 -20.56 -15.43
CA GLU A 197 13.32 -21.12 -14.36
C GLU A 197 13.07 -22.63 -14.18
N ALA A 198 11.80 -23.06 -14.17
CA ALA A 198 11.43 -24.46 -14.08
C ALA A 198 11.97 -25.27 -15.27
N MET A 199 11.86 -24.74 -16.50
CA MET A 199 12.42 -25.36 -17.70
C MET A 199 13.94 -25.53 -17.61
N ILE A 200 14.66 -24.50 -17.16
CA ILE A 200 16.12 -24.54 -16.98
C ILE A 200 16.49 -25.61 -15.94
N ARG A 201 15.80 -25.64 -14.79
CA ARG A 201 16.06 -26.60 -13.71
C ARG A 201 15.83 -28.05 -14.15
N ARG A 202 14.79 -28.30 -14.96
CA ARG A 202 14.54 -29.63 -15.55
C ARG A 202 15.68 -30.05 -16.49
N ARG A 203 16.22 -29.12 -17.28
CA ARG A 203 17.35 -29.38 -18.20
C ARG A 203 18.68 -29.62 -17.49
N MET A 204 18.93 -28.96 -16.35
CA MET A 204 20.17 -29.12 -15.55
C MET A 204 20.20 -30.37 -14.66
N ARG A 205 19.07 -31.09 -14.53
CA ARG A 205 18.98 -32.34 -13.76
C ARG A 205 19.33 -33.60 -14.57
N TYR A 206 19.63 -33.43 -15.86
CA TYR A 206 20.17 -34.44 -16.77
C TYR A 206 21.59 -34.05 -17.18
#